data_AF-A0A0J7XS58-F1
#
_entry.id   AF-A0A0J7XS58-F1
#
_cell.length_a   1.000
_cell.length_b   1.000
_cell.length_c   1.000
_cell.angle_alpha   90.00
_cell.angle_beta   90.00
_cell.angle_gamma   90.00
#
_symmetry.space_group_name_H-M   'P 1'
#
loop_
_entity.id
_entity.type
_entity.pdbx_description
1 polymer ?
#
loop_
_entity_poly.entity_id
_entity_poly.type
_entity_poly.pdbx_seq_one_letter_code
_entity_poly.pdbx_strand_id
1 'polypeptide(L)' 'MNAHTPRRRDKAVYPGKVAIRHAKEAAVEMGIDPGGLEICPDGTIRIFDRAAIPTAAPKDEFDEWLMSGKLG' A
#
# COMPACT_ATOMS: atom_id res chain seq x y z
N MET A 1 18.84 -6.10 40.25
CA MET A 1 17.46 -6.55 40.01
C MET A 1 16.96 -5.85 38.76
N ASN A 2 16.95 -6.52 37.60
CA ASN A 2 16.47 -5.92 36.35
C ASN A 2 15.04 -6.43 36.09
N ALA A 3 14.05 -5.56 36.32
CA ALA A 3 12.66 -5.87 36.01
C ALA A 3 12.49 -5.82 34.48
N HIS A 4 12.31 -6.98 33.86
CA HIS A 4 11.93 -7.08 32.46
C HIS A 4 10.42 -6.85 32.36
N THR A 5 9.99 -5.60 32.19
CA THR A 5 8.57 -5.29 31.97
C THR A 5 8.18 -5.82 30.58
N PRO A 6 7.29 -6.82 30.47
CA PRO A 6 6.84 -7.27 29.16
C PRO A 6 6.09 -6.13 28.49
N ARG A 7 6.58 -5.68 27.32
CA ARG A 7 5.82 -4.74 26.48
C ARG A 7 4.51 -5.43 26.14
N ARG A 8 3.40 -4.92 26.66
CA ARG A 8 2.06 -5.37 26.31
C ARG A 8 1.94 -5.22 24.79
N ARG A 9 1.83 -6.32 24.05
CA ARG A 9 1.53 -6.27 22.62
C ARG A 9 0.09 -5.79 22.53
N ASP A 10 -0.10 -4.51 22.19
CA ASP A 10 -1.43 -4.01 21.87
C ASP A 10 -2.01 -4.90 20.76
N LYS A 11 -3.28 -5.30 20.93
CA LYS A 11 -3.94 -6.16 19.94
C LYS A 11 -3.98 -5.43 18.62
N ALA A 12 -3.63 -6.11 17.53
CA ALA A 12 -3.73 -5.53 16.20
C ALA A 12 -5.18 -5.10 15.94
N VAL A 13 -5.37 -3.83 15.58
CA VAL A 13 -6.67 -3.25 15.26
C VAL A 13 -6.71 -3.07 13.75
N TYR A 14 -7.07 -4.11 13.01
CA TYR A 14 -7.18 -3.97 11.56
C TYR A 14 -8.48 -3.22 11.18
N PRO A 15 -8.41 -2.21 10.29
CA PRO A 15 -9.57 -1.48 9.83
C PRO A 15 -10.48 -2.39 8.98
N GLY A 16 -11.79 -2.21 9.13
CA GLY A 16 -12.78 -2.94 8.33
C GLY A 16 -12.84 -2.46 6.88
N LYS A 17 -13.47 -3.25 6.01
CA LYS A 17 -13.66 -2.97 4.58
C LYS A 17 -14.25 -1.58 4.28
N VAL A 18 -15.15 -1.10 5.15
CA VAL A 18 -15.80 0.22 4.99
C VAL A 18 -14.78 1.35 5.17
N ALA A 19 -13.95 1.28 6.22
CA ALA A 19 -12.90 2.27 6.44
C ALA A 19 -11.88 2.31 5.29
N ILE A 20 -11.51 1.15 4.75
CA ILE A 20 -10.61 1.05 3.58
C ILE A 20 -11.22 1.72 2.35
N ARG A 21 -12.52 1.51 2.12
CA ARG A 21 -13.22 2.12 0.99
C ARG A 21 -13.25 3.64 1.10
N HIS A 22 -13.63 4.17 2.26
CA HIS A 22 -13.68 5.62 2.47
C HIS A 22 -12.30 6.26 2.38
N ALA A 23 -11.25 5.61 2.89
CA ALA A 23 -9.90 6.12 2.75
C ALA A 23 -9.49 6.23 1.27
N LYS A 24 -9.81 5.21 0.45
CA LYS A 24 -9.56 5.24 -1.00
C LYS A 24 -10.36 6.36 -1.68
N GLU A 25 -11.65 6.47 -1.39
CA GLU A 25 -12.54 7.48 -1.98
C GLU A 25 -12.03 8.90 -1.65
N ALA A 26 -11.70 9.16 -0.38
CA ALA A 26 -11.14 10.44 0.05
C ALA A 26 -9.82 10.77 -0.66
N ALA A 27 -8.92 9.79 -0.84
CA ALA A 27 -7.67 10.01 -1.57
C ALA A 27 -7.93 10.44 -3.03
N VAL A 28 -8.87 9.79 -3.71
CA VAL A 28 -9.26 10.16 -5.08
C VAL A 28 -9.86 11.57 -5.12
N GLU A 29 -10.73 11.92 -4.17
CA GLU A 29 -11.29 13.27 -4.06
C GLU A 29 -10.21 14.34 -3.81
N MET A 30 -9.12 13.98 -3.13
CA MET A 30 -7.96 14.83 -2.91
C MET A 30 -6.99 14.89 -4.11
N GLY A 31 -7.31 14.21 -5.22
CA GLY A 31 -6.48 14.19 -6.43
C GLY A 31 -5.28 13.24 -6.37
N ILE A 32 -5.24 12.34 -5.39
CA ILE A 32 -4.24 11.26 -5.31
C ILE A 32 -4.73 10.11 -6.20
N ASP A 33 -3.86 9.55 -7.06
CA ASP A 33 -4.15 8.30 -7.79
C ASP A 33 -3.66 7.10 -6.97
N PRO A 34 -4.53 6.33 -6.29
CA PRO A 34 -4.08 5.26 -5.43
C PRO A 34 -3.49 4.11 -6.27
N GLY A 35 -2.18 3.91 -6.18
CA GLY A 35 -1.47 2.77 -6.77
C GLY A 35 -1.32 1.59 -5.82
N GLY A 36 -1.44 1.84 -4.50
CA GLY A 36 -1.32 0.82 -3.47
C GLY A 36 -1.83 1.30 -2.11
N LEU A 37 -2.08 0.35 -1.20
CA LEU A 37 -2.45 0.64 0.18
C LEU A 37 -1.72 -0.30 1.14
N GLU A 38 -1.37 0.21 2.31
CA GLU A 38 -0.81 -0.57 3.42
C GLU A 38 -1.76 -0.46 4.63
N ILE A 39 -2.02 -1.62 5.25
CA ILE A 39 -2.81 -1.70 6.47
C ILE A 39 -1.87 -1.95 7.63
N CYS A 40 -1.81 -0.98 8.54
CA CYS A 40 -0.94 -1.05 9.71
C CYS A 40 -1.63 -1.80 10.86
N PRO A 41 -0.87 -2.54 11.70
CA PRO A 41 -1.43 -3.20 12.90
C PRO A 41 -2.05 -2.24 13.93
N ASP A 42 -1.71 -0.94 13.86
CA ASP A 42 -2.28 0.13 14.68
C ASP A 42 -3.62 0.66 14.15
N GLY A 43 -4.10 0.15 13.00
CA GLY A 43 -5.36 0.56 12.38
C GLY A 43 -5.24 1.66 11.34
N THR A 44 -4.04 2.20 11.13
CA THR A 44 -3.80 3.23 10.13
C THR A 44 -3.82 2.62 8.72
N ILE A 45 -4.40 3.36 7.77
CA ILE A 45 -4.37 3.05 6.34
C ILE A 45 -3.42 4.06 5.68
N ARG A 46 -2.35 3.57 5.06
CA ARG A 46 -1.47 4.40 4.22
C ARG A 46 -1.82 4.18 2.77
N ILE A 47 -1.97 5.26 2.02
CA ILE A 47 -2.25 5.24 0.59
C ILE A 47 -1.01 5.74 -0.13
N PHE A 48 -0.58 4.97 -1.13
CA PHE A 48 0.55 5.33 -1.98
C PHE A 48 0.01 5.83 -3.31
N ASP A 49 0.46 7.02 -3.69
CA ASP A 49 0.23 7.54 -5.03
C ASP A 49 0.94 6.64 -6.04
N ARG A 50 0.25 6.30 -7.14
CA ARG A 50 0.78 5.49 -8.23
C ARG A 50 2.08 6.07 -8.80
N ALA A 51 2.20 7.39 -8.88
CA ALA A 51 3.41 8.06 -9.34
C ALA A 51 4.60 7.87 -8.38
N ALA A 52 4.34 7.59 -7.10
CA ALA A 52 5.36 7.33 -6.09
C ALA A 52 5.77 5.84 -6.01
N ILE A 53 5.03 4.95 -6.68
CA ILE A 53 5.35 3.52 -6.72
C ILE A 53 6.35 3.30 -7.86
N PRO A 54 7.58 2.80 -7.57
CA PRO A 54 8.51 2.44 -8.63
C PRO A 54 7.83 1.44 -9.56
N THR A 55 7.80 1.75 -10.86
CA THR A 55 7.34 0.80 -11.86
C THR A 55 8.16 -0.47 -11.67
N ALA A 56 7.49 -1.58 -11.36
CA ALA A 56 8.19 -2.86 -11.22
C ALA A 56 9.00 -3.10 -12.50
N ALA A 57 10.25 -3.51 -12.34
CA ALA A 57 11.03 -3.95 -13.49
C ALA A 57 10.23 -5.04 -14.24
N PRO A 58 10.25 -5.06 -15.58
CA PRO A 58 9.62 -6.12 -16.36
C PRO A 58 10.00 -7.48 -15.79
N LYS A 59 9.01 -8.36 -15.59
CA LYS A 59 9.26 -9.65 -14.94
C LYS A 59 10.02 -10.61 -15.84
N ASP A 60 10.00 -10.36 -17.15
CA ASP A 60 10.69 -11.13 -18.18
C ASP A 60 10.91 -10.32 -19.48
N GLU A 61 11.61 -10.92 -20.44
CA GLU A 61 11.92 -10.35 -21.76
C GLU A 61 10.65 -10.04 -22.59
N PHE A 62 9.54 -10.71 -22.31
CA PHE A 62 8.28 -10.48 -23.02
C PHE A 62 7.64 -9.17 -22.56
N ASP A 63 7.59 -8.93 -21.24
CA ASP A 63 7.15 -7.66 -20.66
C ASP A 63 8.02 -6.48 -21.14
N GLU A 64 9.34 -6.69 -21.32
CA GLU A 64 10.23 -5.69 -21.92
C GLU A 64 9.83 -5.35 -23.36
N TRP A 65 9.58 -6.35 -24.19
CA TRP A 65 9.21 -6.11 -25.58
C TRP A 65 7.86 -5.42 -25.71
N LEU A 66 6.90 -5.77 -24.85
CA LEU A 66 5.57 -5.15 -24.79
C LEU A 66 5.67 -3.68 -24.39
N MET A 67 6.45 -3.36 -23.36
CA MET A 67 6.66 -1.98 -22.91
C MET A 67 7.47 -1.14 -23.92
N SER A 68 8.36 -1.77 -24.68
CA SER A 68 9.17 -1.08 -25.70
C SER A 68 8.43 -0.76 -27.01
N GLY A 69 7.17 -1.21 -27.15
CA GLY A 69 6.41 -1.08 -28.40
C GLY A 69 6.97 -1.92 -29.55
N LYS A 70 7.79 -2.94 -29.25
CA LYS A 70 8.29 -3.90 -30.23
C LYS A 70 7.31 -5.03 -30.54
N LEU A 71 6.27 -5.17 -29.71
CA LEU A 71 5.14 -6.06 -29.95
C LEU A 71 3.93 -5.23 -30.41
N GLY A 72 3.78 -5.10 -31.74
CA GLY A 72 2.54 -4.72 -32.42
C GLY A 72 2.13 -3.25 -32.34
#